data_AF-A0A438FC28-F1
#
_entry.id   AF-A0A438FC28-F1
#
_cell.length_a   1.000
_cell.length_b   1.000
_cell.length_c   1.000
_cell.angle_alpha   90.00
_cell.angle_beta   90.00
_cell.angle_gamma   90.00
#
_symmetry.space_group_name_H-M   'P 1'
#
loop_
_entity.id
_entity.type
_entity.pdbx_description
1 polymer ?
#
loop_
_entity_poly.entity_id
_entity_poly.type
_entity_poly.pdbx_seq_one_letter_code
_entity_poly.pdbx_strand_id
1 'polypeptide(L)'
;MSSCLYVKCVWAFYLFSSWVPTLLFAQGADPYLPVKAVNLGNWLVTEGWMKPELFAGIPNQDLLDGTQVQFMSTKLQKYLAAENGGGTDVVANRTSPSGWETFRLWRINKSTFNLRVFNKQFFGLENQGKGNKVVSVLNSPGNSETFQIAKPGLVTADYGGSGWDDNNPSVFQMKIVRTLQGEYQITNGYGPDRAPQVMQDHWNAYITNEDFRFLSSNGLNAVRIPVGWWIASDPTPPKPFVGGSLKALDNAFTWAQNNGMKIIVDLHAVQGSQNGNDHSGTRDGFQEWGDSNIQD
;
A
#
# COMPACT_ATOMS: atom_id res chain seq x y z
N MET A 1 -35.25 -28.59 -47.39
CA MET A 1 -36.44 -27.80 -47.01
C MET A 1 -35.91 -26.53 -46.38
N SER A 2 -35.76 -25.46 -47.18
CA SER A 2 -36.68 -24.29 -47.21
C SER A 2 -36.63 -23.53 -45.88
N SER A 3 -36.30 -22.23 -45.80
CA SER A 3 -36.59 -21.13 -46.72
C SER A 3 -35.69 -19.92 -46.44
N CYS A 4 -35.44 -19.15 -47.49
CA CYS A 4 -34.80 -17.83 -47.49
C CYS A 4 -35.80 -16.73 -47.07
N LEU A 5 -35.32 -15.62 -46.47
CA LEU A 5 -35.96 -14.31 -46.61
C LEU A 5 -34.91 -13.19 -46.52
N TYR A 6 -34.62 -12.58 -47.68
CA TYR A 6 -33.97 -11.28 -47.82
C TYR A 6 -35.04 -10.19 -47.79
N VAL A 7 -34.75 -9.04 -47.17
CA VAL A 7 -35.36 -7.76 -47.59
C VAL A 7 -34.26 -6.70 -47.65
N LYS A 8 -33.88 -6.35 -48.88
CA LYS A 8 -33.29 -5.04 -49.22
C LYS A 8 -34.44 -4.06 -49.42
N CYS A 9 -34.38 -2.89 -48.80
CA CYS A 9 -35.10 -1.70 -49.26
C CYS A 9 -34.09 -0.58 -49.48
N VAL A 10 -33.91 -0.17 -50.73
CA VAL A 10 -33.31 1.11 -51.12
C VAL A 10 -34.25 1.76 -52.12
N TRP A 11 -34.15 3.10 -52.21
CA TRP A 11 -34.71 4.06 -53.20
C TRP A 11 -36.05 4.67 -52.77
N ALA A 12 -36.28 5.99 -52.78
CA ALA A 12 -35.62 7.08 -53.51
C ALA A 12 -35.74 8.46 -52.83
N PHE A 13 -34.94 9.38 -53.38
CA PHE A 13 -34.78 10.82 -53.17
C PHE A 13 -36.06 11.66 -53.03
N TYR A 14 -35.99 12.71 -52.20
CA TYR A 14 -36.52 14.04 -52.53
C TYR A 14 -35.53 15.13 -52.10
N LEU A 15 -35.21 16.01 -53.05
CA LEU A 15 -34.42 17.23 -52.91
C LEU A 15 -35.23 18.28 -52.14
N PHE A 16 -34.64 18.92 -51.14
CA PHE A 16 -34.90 20.33 -50.85
C PHE A 16 -33.62 21.00 -50.34
N SER A 17 -33.28 22.10 -51.00
CA SER A 17 -32.16 22.97 -50.67
C SER A 17 -32.43 23.77 -49.41
N SER A 18 -31.48 23.79 -48.48
CA SER A 18 -31.16 25.00 -47.74
C SER A 18 -29.73 24.90 -47.21
N TRP A 19 -28.98 25.95 -47.49
CA TRP A 19 -27.63 26.15 -47.02
C TRP A 19 -27.63 26.28 -45.50
N VAL A 20 -26.92 25.39 -44.81
CA VAL A 20 -26.50 25.57 -43.42
C VAL A 20 -24.98 25.38 -43.42
N PRO A 21 -24.20 26.35 -42.92
CA PRO A 21 -22.75 26.25 -42.93
C PRO A 21 -22.35 25.03 -42.10
N THR A 22 -21.60 24.14 -42.73
CA THR A 22 -20.97 22.99 -42.10
C THR A 22 -20.06 23.52 -41.00
N LEU A 23 -20.53 23.46 -39.76
CA LEU A 23 -19.65 23.46 -38.61
C LEU A 23 -18.68 22.30 -38.85
N LEU A 24 -17.39 22.63 -38.97
CA LEU A 24 -16.32 21.65 -38.93
C LEU A 24 -16.53 20.83 -37.65
N PHE A 25 -17.06 19.62 -37.82
CA PHE A 25 -16.83 18.58 -36.83
C PHE A 25 -15.32 18.46 -36.72
N ALA A 26 -14.82 18.68 -35.51
CA ALA A 26 -13.44 18.50 -35.14
C ALA A 26 -12.93 17.22 -35.79
N GLN A 27 -11.86 17.39 -36.55
CA GLN A 27 -11.14 16.35 -37.26
C GLN A 27 -11.02 15.14 -36.34
N GLY A 28 -11.68 14.04 -36.73
CA GLY A 28 -11.57 12.77 -36.04
C GLY A 28 -10.08 12.45 -35.90
N ALA A 29 -9.61 12.38 -34.66
CA ALA A 29 -8.22 12.03 -34.38
C ALA A 29 -7.88 10.76 -35.15
N ASP A 30 -6.83 10.82 -35.95
CA ASP A 30 -6.30 9.69 -36.70
C ASP A 30 -6.06 8.52 -35.71
N PRO A 31 -6.72 7.36 -35.89
CA PRO A 31 -6.57 6.22 -34.99
C PRO A 31 -5.14 5.63 -34.95
N TYR A 32 -4.23 6.15 -35.79
CA TYR A 32 -2.83 5.75 -35.86
C TYR A 32 -1.84 6.74 -35.23
N LEU A 33 -2.32 7.81 -34.56
CA LEU A 33 -1.40 8.67 -33.81
C LEU A 33 -0.72 7.88 -32.69
N PRO A 34 0.63 7.95 -32.57
CA PRO A 34 1.33 7.29 -31.49
C PRO A 34 0.83 7.83 -30.14
N VAL A 35 0.65 6.92 -29.18
CA VAL A 35 0.28 7.28 -27.81
C VAL A 35 1.46 7.97 -27.16
N LYS A 36 1.27 9.23 -26.78
CA LYS A 36 2.19 10.06 -26.03
C LYS A 36 1.62 10.22 -24.64
N ALA A 37 1.98 9.30 -23.76
CA ALA A 37 1.43 9.19 -22.42
C ALA A 37 2.43 9.57 -21.33
N VAL A 38 1.91 10.03 -20.20
CA VAL A 38 2.64 10.15 -18.93
C VAL A 38 1.97 9.30 -17.85
N ASN A 39 2.76 8.80 -16.89
CA ASN A 39 2.24 8.09 -15.73
C ASN A 39 1.92 9.08 -14.59
N LEU A 40 0.70 9.04 -14.07
CA LEU A 40 0.27 9.82 -12.92
C LEU A 40 0.46 9.02 -11.62
N GLY A 41 1.71 8.64 -11.35
CA GLY A 41 2.09 7.92 -10.13
C GLY A 41 1.94 8.77 -8.87
N ASN A 42 1.92 8.13 -7.70
CA ASN A 42 1.70 8.76 -6.39
C ASN A 42 0.33 9.44 -6.20
N TRP A 43 -0.59 9.37 -7.16
CA TRP A 43 -1.91 9.99 -7.03
C TRP A 43 -2.93 9.06 -6.36
N LEU A 44 -3.43 8.04 -7.07
CA LEU A 44 -4.42 7.09 -6.52
C LEU A 44 -3.78 5.84 -5.91
N VAL A 45 -2.46 5.72 -6.01
CA VAL A 45 -1.61 4.76 -5.29
C VAL A 45 -0.41 5.56 -4.80
N THR A 46 -0.21 5.60 -3.49
CA THR A 46 0.77 6.47 -2.82
C THR A 46 2.07 5.73 -2.45
N GLU A 47 3.19 6.46 -2.48
CA GLU A 47 4.53 5.98 -2.10
C GLU A 47 5.28 7.00 -1.23
N GLY A 48 6.35 6.57 -0.55
CA GLY A 48 7.07 7.37 0.46
C GLY A 48 7.88 8.55 -0.07
N TRP A 49 8.27 8.52 -1.33
CA TRP A 49 9.16 9.51 -1.94
C TRP A 49 8.41 10.68 -2.60
N MET A 50 7.08 10.72 -2.49
CA MET A 50 6.23 11.76 -3.07
C MET A 50 6.37 13.13 -2.38
N LYS A 51 6.02 14.20 -3.10
CA LYS A 51 5.89 15.56 -2.56
C LYS A 51 4.53 16.17 -2.91
N PRO A 52 3.80 16.79 -1.97
CA PRO A 52 4.12 16.93 -0.55
C PRO A 52 4.13 15.58 0.18
N GLU A 53 4.92 15.49 1.26
CA GLU A 53 5.05 14.25 2.04
C GLU A 53 3.77 13.99 2.85
N LEU A 54 3.22 12.77 2.77
CA LEU A 54 2.03 12.38 3.53
C LEU A 54 2.36 11.75 4.90
N PHE A 55 3.57 11.27 5.11
CA PHE A 55 3.96 10.51 6.31
C PHE A 55 4.27 11.39 7.53
N ALA A 56 4.72 12.63 7.32
CA ALA A 56 5.24 13.53 8.36
C ALA A 56 4.30 13.76 9.57
N GLY A 57 2.98 13.66 9.36
CA GLY A 57 1.97 13.82 10.42
C GLY A 57 1.70 12.57 11.25
N ILE A 58 2.32 11.44 10.94
CA ILE A 58 2.09 10.15 11.61
C ILE A 58 3.06 10.01 12.80
N PRO A 59 2.56 9.82 14.04
CA PRO A 59 3.43 9.56 15.19
C PRO A 59 4.26 8.29 15.00
N ASN A 60 5.57 8.34 15.26
CA ASN A 60 6.50 7.22 15.04
C ASN A 60 6.37 6.66 13.61
N GLN A 61 6.49 7.54 12.61
CA GLN A 61 6.38 7.21 11.18
C GLN A 61 7.45 6.22 10.68
N ASP A 62 8.54 6.07 11.43
CA ASP A 62 9.60 5.10 11.21
C ASP A 62 9.25 3.70 11.76
N LEU A 63 8.15 3.58 12.51
CA LEU A 63 7.64 2.34 13.12
C LEU A 63 6.25 1.97 12.57
N LEU A 64 6.03 2.08 11.26
CA LEU A 64 4.77 1.67 10.62
C LEU A 64 4.76 0.17 10.31
N ASP A 65 3.58 -0.38 9.97
CA ASP A 65 3.47 -1.81 9.61
C ASP A 65 4.50 -2.18 8.53
N GLY A 66 5.13 -3.33 8.73
CA GLY A 66 6.15 -3.84 7.82
C GLY A 66 7.54 -3.28 8.01
N THR A 67 7.72 -2.28 8.88
CA THR A 67 9.05 -1.82 9.26
C THR A 67 9.85 -3.02 9.75
N GLN A 68 10.98 -3.25 9.09
CA GLN A 68 11.89 -4.32 9.42
C GLN A 68 12.86 -3.85 10.49
N VAL A 69 12.91 -4.60 11.59
CA VAL A 69 13.74 -4.30 12.75
C VAL A 69 14.60 -5.51 13.12
N GLN A 70 15.77 -5.22 13.68
CA GLN A 70 16.69 -6.20 14.25
C GLN A 70 16.98 -5.82 15.70
N PHE A 71 17.15 -6.81 16.56
CA PHE A 71 17.44 -6.60 17.98
C PHE A 71 18.79 -7.22 18.33
N MET A 72 19.71 -6.44 18.89
CA MET A 72 20.98 -6.93 19.43
C MET A 72 20.96 -6.82 20.95
N SER A 73 21.23 -7.93 21.64
CA SER A 73 21.45 -7.93 23.09
C SER A 73 22.68 -7.09 23.42
N THR A 74 22.51 -6.09 24.29
CA THR A 74 23.62 -5.23 24.75
C THR A 74 24.62 -6.03 25.59
N LYS A 75 24.13 -7.00 26.38
CA LYS A 75 24.97 -7.87 27.21
C LYS A 75 25.74 -8.91 26.40
N LEU A 76 25.05 -9.64 25.53
CA LEU A 76 25.65 -10.78 24.81
C LEU A 76 26.36 -10.37 23.53
N GLN A 77 26.07 -9.16 23.01
CA GLN A 77 26.51 -8.71 21.68
C GLN A 77 26.11 -9.72 20.59
N LYS A 78 24.88 -10.26 20.72
CA LYS A 78 24.27 -11.22 19.79
C LYS A 78 22.91 -10.72 19.34
N TYR A 79 22.56 -11.02 18.09
CA TYR A 79 21.24 -10.76 17.54
C TYR A 79 20.21 -11.80 18.02
N LEU A 80 19.01 -11.30 18.24
CA LEU A 80 17.81 -12.09 18.45
C LEU A 80 17.42 -12.76 17.13
N ALA A 81 17.12 -14.05 17.17
CA ALA A 81 16.75 -14.85 16.00
C ALA A 81 15.51 -15.69 16.30
N ALA A 82 14.57 -15.72 15.35
CA ALA A 82 13.53 -16.75 15.32
C ALA A 82 14.10 -18.00 14.66
N GLU A 83 14.37 -19.03 15.45
CA GLU A 83 14.99 -20.26 14.94
C GLU A 83 14.11 -20.89 13.85
N ASN A 84 14.76 -21.40 12.80
CA ASN A 84 14.10 -21.91 11.58
C ASN A 84 13.18 -20.90 10.86
N GLY A 85 13.32 -19.61 11.16
CA GLY A 85 12.48 -18.53 10.60
C GLY A 85 11.10 -18.40 11.26
N GLY A 86 10.78 -19.23 12.25
CA GLY A 86 9.49 -19.29 12.93
C GLY A 86 9.06 -20.72 13.27
N GLY A 87 8.20 -20.84 14.27
CA GLY A 87 7.59 -22.10 14.69
C GLY A 87 8.24 -22.73 15.92
N THR A 88 9.20 -22.02 16.52
CA THR A 88 9.96 -22.49 17.68
C THR A 88 10.47 -21.30 18.51
N ASP A 89 11.50 -21.54 19.32
CA ASP A 89 12.11 -20.61 20.25
C ASP A 89 12.72 -19.40 19.53
N VAL A 90 12.64 -18.24 20.20
CA VAL A 90 13.34 -17.02 19.81
C VAL A 90 14.52 -16.82 20.77
N VAL A 91 15.74 -16.74 20.23
CA VAL A 91 16.98 -16.78 21.04
C VAL A 91 17.99 -15.73 20.60
N ALA A 92 18.78 -15.21 21.55
CA ALA A 92 19.84 -14.23 21.28
C ALA A 92 21.21 -14.92 21.15
N ASN A 93 21.46 -15.57 20.01
CA ASN A 93 22.65 -16.40 19.79
C ASN A 93 23.46 -16.02 18.53
N ARG A 94 22.96 -15.14 17.66
CA ARG A 94 23.59 -14.89 16.34
C ARG A 94 24.63 -13.78 16.38
N THR A 95 25.74 -13.98 15.70
CA THR A 95 26.82 -12.98 15.55
C THR A 95 26.56 -11.97 14.43
N SER A 96 25.67 -12.30 13.49
CA SER A 96 25.38 -11.49 12.32
C SER A 96 23.91 -11.65 11.94
N PRO A 97 23.23 -10.59 11.50
CA PRO A 97 21.82 -10.66 11.19
C PRO A 97 21.57 -11.00 9.71
N SER A 98 20.47 -11.71 9.46
CA SER A 98 19.92 -12.07 8.16
C SER A 98 18.39 -12.16 8.26
N GLY A 99 17.74 -13.04 7.50
CA GLY A 99 16.29 -13.18 7.46
C GLY A 99 15.65 -13.62 8.77
N TRP A 100 16.32 -14.47 9.57
CA TRP A 100 15.76 -14.99 10.83
C TRP A 100 15.91 -14.04 12.01
N GLU A 101 16.82 -13.08 11.89
CA GLU A 101 17.06 -12.03 12.88
C GLU A 101 16.29 -10.75 12.55
N THR A 102 15.57 -10.74 11.42
CA THR A 102 14.81 -9.59 10.93
C THR A 102 13.32 -9.81 11.18
N PHE A 103 12.75 -8.94 12.01
CA PHE A 103 11.35 -8.97 12.41
C PHE A 103 10.59 -7.83 11.75
N ARG A 104 9.31 -8.04 11.47
CA ARG A 104 8.42 -6.99 10.93
C ARG A 104 7.50 -6.49 12.01
N LEU A 105 7.39 -5.16 12.12
CA LEU A 105 6.42 -4.55 13.02
C LEU A 105 5.01 -4.76 12.48
N TRP A 106 4.12 -5.21 13.36
CA TRP A 106 2.68 -5.27 13.14
C TRP A 106 2.03 -4.29 14.10
N ARG A 107 1.62 -3.12 13.58
CA ARG A 107 1.24 -2.00 14.41
C ARG A 107 -0.19 -2.16 14.92
N ILE A 108 -0.36 -2.12 16.24
CA ILE A 108 -1.67 -2.05 16.88
C ILE A 108 -2.04 -0.58 17.12
N ASN A 109 -1.09 0.21 17.63
CA ASN A 109 -1.25 1.64 17.83
C ASN A 109 0.13 2.33 17.86
N LYS A 110 0.19 3.62 18.22
CA LYS A 110 1.43 4.43 18.24
C LYS A 110 2.59 3.86 19.06
N SER A 111 2.33 3.03 20.06
CA SER A 111 3.33 2.50 21.00
C SER A 111 3.31 0.99 21.15
N THR A 112 2.35 0.31 20.52
CA THR A 112 2.05 -1.10 20.76
C THR A 112 2.13 -1.87 19.44
N PHE A 113 2.90 -2.95 19.46
CA PHE A 113 3.25 -3.71 18.26
C PHE A 113 3.26 -5.21 18.55
N ASN A 114 2.94 -6.01 17.54
CA ASN A 114 3.38 -7.39 17.47
C ASN A 114 4.61 -7.48 16.55
N LEU A 115 5.36 -8.59 16.66
CA LEU A 115 6.52 -8.86 15.82
C LEU A 115 6.25 -10.10 14.98
N ARG A 116 6.26 -9.94 13.65
CA ARG A 116 6.09 -11.03 12.69
C ARG A 116 7.45 -11.52 12.18
N VAL A 117 7.64 -12.83 12.15
CA VAL A 117 8.89 -13.50 11.73
C VAL A 117 8.86 -13.91 10.26
N PHE A 118 9.96 -14.48 9.78
CA PHE A 118 10.15 -14.90 8.39
C PHE A 118 9.05 -15.85 7.89
N ASN A 119 8.66 -16.85 8.70
CA ASN A 119 7.57 -17.79 8.39
C ASN A 119 6.18 -17.24 8.72
N LYS A 120 6.01 -15.91 8.73
CA LYS A 120 4.73 -15.20 8.93
C LYS A 120 4.07 -15.40 10.31
N GLN A 121 4.76 -16.02 11.26
CA GLN A 121 4.27 -16.22 12.63
C GLN A 121 4.56 -15.03 13.54
N PHE A 122 3.91 -14.97 14.69
CA PHE A 122 4.06 -13.88 15.67
C PHE A 122 4.82 -14.34 16.90
N PHE A 123 5.64 -13.42 17.43
CA PHE A 123 6.23 -13.54 18.77
C PHE A 123 5.13 -13.69 19.80
N GLY A 124 5.30 -14.62 20.73
CA GLY A 124 4.44 -14.81 21.89
C GLY A 124 5.17 -15.54 22.99
N LEU A 125 4.42 -15.93 24.02
CA LEU A 125 4.92 -16.75 25.12
C LEU A 125 4.47 -18.20 24.94
N GLU A 126 5.37 -19.13 25.26
CA GLU A 126 5.10 -20.56 25.20
C GLU A 126 3.82 -20.91 25.98
N ASN A 127 3.09 -21.93 25.53
CA ASN A 127 1.83 -22.38 26.14
C ASN A 127 0.78 -21.25 26.27
N GLN A 128 0.73 -20.34 25.28
CA GLN A 128 -0.22 -19.21 25.24
C GLN A 128 -0.11 -18.31 26.48
N GLY A 129 1.12 -17.95 26.86
CA GLY A 129 1.36 -17.10 28.04
C GLY A 129 1.53 -17.84 29.36
N LYS A 130 1.52 -19.18 29.37
CA LYS A 130 1.71 -19.98 30.60
C LYS A 130 3.14 -20.51 30.77
N GLY A 131 3.96 -20.47 29.73
CA GLY A 131 5.37 -20.83 29.76
C GLY A 131 6.28 -19.62 30.00
N ASN A 132 7.58 -19.86 30.11
CA ASN A 132 8.62 -18.85 30.39
C ASN A 132 9.56 -18.60 29.20
N LYS A 133 9.28 -19.19 28.04
CA LYS A 133 10.04 -19.01 26.81
C LYS A 133 9.31 -18.09 25.83
N VAL A 134 10.09 -17.25 25.14
CA VAL A 134 9.60 -16.50 23.97
C VAL A 134 9.67 -17.41 22.75
N VAL A 135 8.54 -17.53 22.06
CA VAL A 135 8.37 -18.41 20.90
C VAL A 135 7.73 -17.63 19.75
N SER A 136 7.82 -18.16 18.53
CA SER A 136 7.20 -17.55 17.34
C SER A 136 6.28 -18.56 16.63
N VAL A 137 5.24 -19.03 17.32
CA VAL A 137 4.44 -20.20 16.88
C VAL A 137 3.06 -19.87 16.33
N LEU A 138 2.52 -18.69 16.63
CA LEU A 138 1.13 -18.36 16.30
C LEU A 138 1.02 -17.71 14.92
N ASN A 139 -0.02 -18.06 14.17
CA ASN A 139 -0.30 -17.51 12.83
C ASN A 139 -1.17 -16.23 12.86
N SER A 140 -1.59 -15.81 14.06
CA SER A 140 -2.39 -14.60 14.31
C SER A 140 -1.95 -13.96 15.63
N PRO A 141 -1.93 -12.61 15.73
CA PRO A 141 -1.52 -11.91 16.95
C PRO A 141 -2.59 -11.96 18.05
N GLY A 142 -2.17 -11.85 19.31
CA GLY A 142 -3.02 -11.78 20.50
C GLY A 142 -2.38 -11.01 21.66
N ASN A 143 -2.93 -11.16 22.88
CA ASN A 143 -2.49 -10.40 24.05
C ASN A 143 -1.07 -10.77 24.50
N SER A 144 -0.67 -12.05 24.40
CA SER A 144 0.67 -12.52 24.75
C SER A 144 1.73 -12.14 23.71
N GLU A 145 1.31 -11.63 22.55
CA GLU A 145 2.14 -11.30 21.40
C GLU A 145 2.46 -9.80 21.34
N THR A 146 2.01 -9.03 22.34
CA THR A 146 1.99 -7.57 22.32
C THR A 146 3.14 -6.97 23.12
N PHE A 147 3.95 -6.13 22.47
CA PHE A 147 5.12 -5.47 23.06
C PHE A 147 4.98 -3.95 22.99
N GLN A 148 5.55 -3.25 23.97
CA GLN A 148 5.63 -1.79 23.99
C GLN A 148 7.04 -1.32 23.61
N ILE A 149 7.12 -0.36 22.70
CA ILE A 149 8.38 0.33 22.37
C ILE A 149 8.38 1.67 23.09
N ALA A 150 9.17 1.78 24.16
CA ALA A 150 9.20 2.96 25.02
C ALA A 150 9.99 4.14 24.42
N LYS A 151 11.03 3.85 23.62
CA LYS A 151 11.83 4.85 22.88
C LYS A 151 12.37 4.24 21.58
N PRO A 152 12.44 5.01 20.47
CA PRO A 152 13.12 4.55 19.26
C PRO A 152 14.56 4.13 19.59
N GLY A 153 14.95 2.93 19.16
CA GLY A 153 16.30 2.38 19.37
C GLY A 153 16.50 1.52 20.61
N LEU A 154 15.53 1.46 21.54
CA LEU A 154 15.63 0.63 22.75
C LEU A 154 14.32 -0.13 23.01
N VAL A 155 14.38 -1.46 23.05
CA VAL A 155 13.26 -2.33 23.43
C VAL A 155 13.64 -3.11 24.67
N THR A 156 12.72 -3.19 25.63
CA THR A 156 12.92 -3.82 26.94
C THR A 156 11.84 -4.85 27.20
N ALA A 157 12.22 -6.01 27.73
CA ALA A 157 11.28 -7.01 28.23
C ALA A 157 11.08 -6.87 29.74
N ASP A 158 9.88 -7.24 30.23
CA ASP A 158 9.60 -7.27 31.67
C ASP A 158 10.50 -8.34 32.33
N TYR A 159 11.42 -7.89 33.16
CA TYR A 159 12.38 -8.71 33.88
C TYR A 159 12.32 -8.33 35.34
N GLY A 160 12.20 -9.33 36.23
CA GLY A 160 12.06 -9.13 37.68
C GLY A 160 13.28 -8.54 38.40
N GLY A 161 14.24 -7.95 37.68
CA GLY A 161 15.37 -7.21 38.21
C GLY A 161 15.21 -5.70 38.02
N SER A 162 15.85 -4.90 38.87
CA SER A 162 15.61 -3.45 38.98
C SER A 162 16.62 -2.56 38.23
N GLY A 163 17.33 -3.07 37.22
CA GLY A 163 18.38 -2.33 36.48
C GLY A 163 18.03 -2.09 35.02
N TRP A 164 18.58 -1.04 34.40
CA TRP A 164 18.34 -0.67 32.99
C TRP A 164 19.63 -0.42 32.20
N ASP A 165 20.77 -0.86 32.72
CA ASP A 165 22.07 -0.68 32.09
C ASP A 165 22.35 -1.74 31.01
N ASP A 166 23.38 -1.51 30.21
CA ASP A 166 23.75 -2.36 29.07
C ASP A 166 24.13 -3.80 29.46
N ASN A 167 24.43 -4.08 30.74
CA ASN A 167 24.70 -5.44 31.22
C ASN A 167 23.43 -6.20 31.63
N ASN A 168 22.26 -5.57 31.55
CA ASN A 168 20.98 -6.24 31.79
C ASN A 168 20.64 -7.17 30.60
N PRO A 169 20.38 -8.48 30.86
CA PRO A 169 20.03 -9.44 29.80
C PRO A 169 18.73 -9.12 29.04
N SER A 170 17.89 -8.23 29.55
CA SER A 170 16.58 -7.85 28.99
C SER A 170 16.60 -6.54 28.20
N VAL A 171 17.80 -5.98 27.96
CA VAL A 171 18.00 -4.76 27.18
C VAL A 171 18.51 -5.11 25.78
N PHE A 172 17.82 -4.58 24.75
CA PHE A 172 18.16 -4.78 23.36
C PHE A 172 18.26 -3.45 22.60
N GLN A 173 19.34 -3.29 21.84
CA GLN A 173 19.44 -2.23 20.85
C GLN A 173 18.62 -2.61 19.62
N MET A 174 17.67 -1.76 19.26
CA MET A 174 16.85 -1.93 18.05
C MET A 174 17.46 -1.17 16.88
N LYS A 175 17.59 -1.84 15.74
CA LYS A 175 18.00 -1.24 14.47
C LYS A 175 16.87 -1.37 13.45
N ILE A 176 16.46 -0.25 12.85
CA ILE A 176 15.57 -0.26 11.69
C ILE A 176 16.40 -0.60 10.45
N VAL A 177 15.95 -1.58 9.68
CA VAL A 177 16.61 -2.10 8.48
C VAL A 177 15.97 -1.56 7.22
N ARG A 178 14.64 -1.54 7.17
CA ARG A 178 13.83 -1.08 6.05
C ARG A 178 12.50 -0.57 6.58
N THR A 179 12.00 0.51 6.01
CA THR A 179 10.63 0.99 6.21
C THR A 179 9.78 0.66 4.98
N LEU A 180 8.46 0.60 5.16
CA LEU A 180 7.49 0.61 4.08
C LEU A 180 6.69 1.89 4.17
N GLN A 181 6.50 2.54 3.02
CA GLN A 181 5.82 3.82 2.93
C GLN A 181 4.84 3.81 1.76
N GLY A 182 3.80 2.96 1.85
CA GLY A 182 2.72 2.91 0.89
C GLY A 182 1.38 3.34 1.49
N GLU A 183 0.32 3.22 0.70
CA GLU A 183 -1.05 3.60 1.12
C GLU A 183 -1.53 2.83 2.36
N TYR A 184 -1.14 1.56 2.51
CA TYR A 184 -1.45 0.78 3.71
C TYR A 184 -0.89 1.46 4.97
N GLN A 185 0.39 1.86 4.93
CA GLN A 185 1.05 2.48 6.08
C GLN A 185 0.51 3.89 6.36
N ILE A 186 0.14 4.66 5.34
CA ILE A 186 -0.52 5.97 5.53
C ILE A 186 -1.87 5.79 6.23
N THR A 187 -2.72 4.95 5.66
CA THR A 187 -4.10 4.80 6.11
C THR A 187 -4.18 4.15 7.49
N ASN A 188 -3.38 3.12 7.75
CA ASN A 188 -3.30 2.53 9.09
C ASN A 188 -2.60 3.45 10.10
N GLY A 189 -1.56 4.17 9.68
CA GLY A 189 -0.77 5.05 10.52
C GLY A 189 -1.55 6.25 11.06
N TYR A 190 -2.36 6.90 10.23
CA TYR A 190 -3.27 7.97 10.65
C TYR A 190 -4.53 7.45 11.36
N GLY A 191 -4.91 6.21 11.09
CA GLY A 191 -6.11 5.59 11.63
C GLY A 191 -7.41 6.09 10.98
N PRO A 192 -8.56 5.49 11.33
CA PRO A 192 -9.82 5.65 10.61
C PRO A 192 -10.39 7.08 10.65
N ASP A 193 -10.02 7.88 11.66
CA ASP A 193 -10.56 9.22 11.83
C ASP A 193 -9.84 10.27 10.97
N ARG A 194 -8.53 10.12 10.78
CA ARG A 194 -7.70 11.11 10.05
C ARG A 194 -7.35 10.69 8.63
N ALA A 195 -7.18 9.39 8.38
CA ALA A 195 -6.78 8.90 7.06
C ALA A 195 -7.72 9.33 5.91
N PRO A 196 -9.07 9.33 6.07
CA PRO A 196 -9.96 9.76 4.99
C PRO A 196 -9.71 11.19 4.55
N GLN A 197 -9.53 12.12 5.50
CA GLN A 197 -9.27 13.52 5.19
C GLN A 197 -7.92 13.69 4.48
N VAL A 198 -6.86 13.05 4.99
CA VAL A 198 -5.51 13.12 4.41
C VAL A 198 -5.50 12.63 2.96
N MET A 199 -6.14 11.48 2.69
CA MET A 199 -6.18 10.92 1.34
C MET A 199 -7.06 11.76 0.40
N GLN A 200 -8.19 12.29 0.90
CA GLN A 200 -9.08 13.11 0.10
C GLN A 200 -8.45 14.47 -0.26
N ASP A 201 -7.71 15.09 0.67
CA ASP A 201 -6.94 16.31 0.38
C ASP A 201 -5.86 16.05 -0.67
N HIS A 202 -5.14 14.93 -0.54
CA HIS A 202 -4.16 14.50 -1.54
C HIS A 202 -4.79 14.30 -2.92
N TRP A 203 -5.85 13.51 -3.04
CA TRP A 203 -6.49 13.24 -4.33
C TRP A 203 -7.04 14.50 -5.00
N ASN A 204 -7.50 15.49 -4.21
CA ASN A 204 -8.06 16.74 -4.73
C ASN A 204 -7.01 17.77 -5.14
N ALA A 205 -5.78 17.69 -4.62
CA ALA A 205 -4.75 18.71 -4.83
C ALA A 205 -3.54 18.22 -5.63
N TYR A 206 -3.27 16.91 -5.67
CA TYR A 206 -2.06 16.36 -6.27
C TYR A 206 -2.10 16.33 -7.81
N ILE A 207 -3.25 15.99 -8.40
CA ILE A 207 -3.54 16.13 -9.83
C ILE A 207 -4.87 16.86 -9.98
N THR A 208 -4.89 17.88 -10.82
CA THR A 208 -6.11 18.64 -11.14
C THR A 208 -6.35 18.71 -12.65
N ASN A 209 -7.44 19.36 -13.05
CA ASN A 209 -7.73 19.62 -14.47
C ASN A 209 -6.67 20.51 -15.14
N GLU A 210 -5.99 21.37 -14.39
CA GLU A 210 -4.89 22.21 -14.87
C GLU A 210 -3.71 21.37 -15.36
N ASP A 211 -3.41 20.25 -14.69
CA ASP A 211 -2.39 19.31 -15.14
C ASP A 211 -2.79 18.67 -16.48
N PHE A 212 -4.04 18.22 -16.64
CA PHE A 212 -4.52 17.69 -17.92
C PHE A 212 -4.45 18.73 -19.04
N ARG A 213 -4.83 19.98 -18.76
CA ARG A 213 -4.67 21.10 -19.71
C ARG A 213 -3.21 21.32 -20.10
N PHE A 214 -2.31 21.30 -19.12
CA PHE A 214 -0.88 21.44 -19.34
C PHE A 214 -0.34 20.31 -20.22
N LEU A 215 -0.64 19.06 -19.89
CA LEU A 215 -0.18 17.88 -20.65
C LEU A 215 -0.68 17.93 -22.09
N SER A 216 -1.98 18.19 -22.28
CA SER A 216 -2.59 18.30 -23.62
C SER A 216 -1.98 19.44 -24.45
N SER A 217 -1.81 20.62 -23.84
CA SER A 217 -1.20 21.78 -24.51
C SER A 217 0.27 21.55 -24.91
N ASN A 218 0.96 20.62 -24.23
CA ASN A 218 2.32 20.19 -24.56
C ASN A 218 2.36 18.96 -25.50
N GLY A 219 1.21 18.57 -26.07
CA GLY A 219 1.14 17.54 -27.11
C GLY A 219 1.10 16.10 -26.61
N LEU A 220 0.87 15.88 -25.31
CA LEU A 220 0.52 14.55 -24.79
C LEU A 220 -0.96 14.27 -25.06
N ASN A 221 -1.29 13.02 -25.39
CA ASN A 221 -2.64 12.61 -25.78
C ASN A 221 -3.21 11.50 -24.90
N ALA A 222 -2.47 11.04 -23.90
CA ALA A 222 -2.97 10.07 -22.92
C ALA A 222 -2.29 10.22 -21.56
N VAL A 223 -2.90 9.62 -20.54
CA VAL A 223 -2.31 9.41 -19.21
C VAL A 223 -2.50 7.96 -18.78
N ARG A 224 -1.54 7.43 -18.02
CA ARG A 224 -1.67 6.17 -17.29
C ARG A 224 -1.97 6.48 -15.82
N ILE A 225 -3.01 5.89 -15.28
CA ILE A 225 -3.45 6.10 -13.90
C ILE A 225 -3.37 4.78 -13.14
N PRO A 226 -2.35 4.62 -12.27
CA PRO A 226 -2.27 3.52 -11.30
C PRO A 226 -3.45 3.55 -10.33
N VAL A 227 -4.12 2.42 -10.13
CA VAL A 227 -5.17 2.23 -9.13
C VAL A 227 -4.91 0.97 -8.31
N GLY A 228 -5.26 1.00 -7.03
CA GLY A 228 -5.24 -0.18 -6.18
C GLY A 228 -6.56 -0.93 -6.18
N TRP A 229 -6.52 -2.24 -5.92
CA TRP A 229 -7.69 -3.12 -5.89
C TRP A 229 -8.83 -2.61 -5.00
N TRP A 230 -8.50 -1.87 -3.93
CA TRP A 230 -9.48 -1.30 -2.99
C TRP A 230 -10.47 -0.35 -3.65
N ILE A 231 -10.13 0.28 -4.78
CA ILE A 231 -11.03 1.16 -5.55
C ILE A 231 -12.33 0.46 -5.97
N ALA A 232 -12.29 -0.87 -6.17
CA ALA A 232 -13.46 -1.65 -6.59
C ALA A 232 -14.53 -1.74 -5.49
N SER A 233 -14.19 -1.42 -4.24
CA SER A 233 -15.09 -1.44 -3.09
C SER A 233 -15.44 -0.03 -2.59
N ASP A 234 -15.16 1.02 -3.37
CA ASP A 234 -15.57 2.38 -3.04
C ASP A 234 -17.11 2.50 -2.92
N PRO A 235 -17.62 3.34 -1.98
CA PRO A 235 -16.91 4.24 -1.07
C PRO A 235 -16.47 3.58 0.25
N THR A 236 -16.59 2.26 0.39
CA THR A 236 -16.33 1.53 1.64
C THR A 236 -15.34 0.39 1.43
N PRO A 237 -14.08 0.69 1.06
CA PRO A 237 -13.07 -0.35 0.89
C PRO A 237 -12.75 -1.05 2.21
N PRO A 238 -12.21 -2.28 2.16
CA PRO A 238 -11.70 -2.96 3.34
C PRO A 238 -10.65 -2.11 4.06
N LYS A 239 -10.69 -2.13 5.39
CA LYS A 239 -9.71 -1.42 6.23
C LYS A 239 -8.31 -2.00 6.03
N PRO A 240 -7.24 -1.20 6.14
CA PRO A 240 -7.23 0.20 6.53
C PRO A 240 -7.52 1.19 5.39
N PHE A 241 -7.65 0.73 4.14
CA PHE A 241 -7.90 1.60 2.99
C PHE A 241 -9.16 2.48 3.20
N VAL A 242 -9.17 3.64 2.56
CA VAL A 242 -10.20 4.67 2.72
C VAL A 242 -10.86 4.97 1.39
N GLY A 243 -12.13 5.35 1.42
CA GLY A 243 -12.89 5.55 0.20
C GLY A 243 -12.77 6.94 -0.42
N GLY A 244 -12.99 7.03 -1.73
CA GLY A 244 -13.06 8.28 -2.50
C GLY A 244 -12.19 8.30 -3.77
N SER A 245 -11.30 7.32 -3.93
CA SER A 245 -10.41 7.20 -5.09
C SER A 245 -11.16 7.04 -6.42
N LEU A 246 -12.31 6.37 -6.43
CA LEU A 246 -13.17 6.19 -7.60
C LEU A 246 -13.74 7.53 -8.09
N LYS A 247 -14.15 8.40 -7.18
CA LYS A 247 -14.60 9.76 -7.54
C LYS A 247 -13.47 10.59 -8.13
N ALA A 248 -12.24 10.45 -7.62
CA ALA A 248 -11.08 11.11 -8.20
C ALA A 248 -10.76 10.59 -9.61
N LEU A 249 -10.93 9.29 -9.84
CA LEU A 249 -10.82 8.68 -11.17
C LEU A 249 -11.90 9.18 -12.14
N ASP A 250 -13.16 9.32 -11.69
CA ASP A 250 -14.26 9.89 -12.50
C ASP A 250 -13.97 11.35 -12.91
N ASN A 251 -13.40 12.13 -12.00
CA ASN A 251 -12.93 13.48 -12.31
C ASN A 251 -11.84 13.43 -13.40
N ALA A 252 -10.90 12.48 -13.32
CA ALA A 252 -9.86 12.28 -14.33
C ALA A 252 -10.46 12.02 -15.72
N PHE A 253 -11.48 11.15 -15.82
CA PHE A 253 -12.19 10.90 -17.09
C PHE A 253 -12.83 12.16 -17.65
N THR A 254 -13.44 12.97 -16.78
CA THR A 254 -14.03 14.26 -17.17
C THR A 254 -12.96 15.23 -17.69
N TRP A 255 -11.83 15.34 -16.98
CA TRP A 255 -10.71 16.19 -17.40
C TRP A 255 -10.06 15.70 -18.70
N ALA A 256 -9.89 14.39 -18.85
CA ALA A 256 -9.37 13.79 -20.08
C ALA A 256 -10.28 14.09 -21.28
N GLN A 257 -11.59 13.91 -21.13
CA GLN A 257 -12.57 14.24 -22.17
C GLN A 257 -12.49 15.71 -22.58
N ASN A 258 -12.43 16.62 -21.59
CA ASN A 258 -12.35 18.07 -21.84
C ASN A 258 -11.06 18.51 -22.54
N ASN A 259 -9.98 17.74 -22.38
CA ASN A 259 -8.66 18.04 -22.93
C ASN A 259 -8.28 17.16 -24.12
N GLY A 260 -9.21 16.36 -24.65
CA GLY A 260 -8.96 15.46 -25.78
C GLY A 260 -7.97 14.33 -25.49
N MET A 261 -7.77 13.97 -24.21
CA MET A 261 -6.83 12.95 -23.77
C MET A 261 -7.52 11.60 -23.56
N LYS A 262 -6.74 10.52 -23.67
CA LYS A 262 -7.16 9.15 -23.33
C LYS A 262 -6.63 8.75 -21.95
N ILE A 263 -7.24 7.75 -21.34
CA ILE A 263 -6.80 7.19 -20.06
C ILE A 263 -6.50 5.70 -20.24
N ILE A 264 -5.36 5.29 -19.70
CA ILE A 264 -5.00 3.89 -19.45
C ILE A 264 -5.16 3.66 -17.95
N VAL A 265 -6.18 2.90 -17.55
CA VAL A 265 -6.33 2.49 -16.16
C VAL A 265 -5.42 1.28 -15.90
N ASP A 266 -4.57 1.40 -14.89
CA ASP A 266 -3.57 0.41 -14.55
C ASP A 266 -3.86 -0.15 -13.15
N LEU A 267 -4.26 -1.43 -13.08
CA LEU A 267 -4.39 -2.11 -11.78
C LEU A 267 -2.99 -2.36 -11.21
N HIS A 268 -2.51 -1.39 -10.44
CA HIS A 268 -1.12 -1.30 -9.99
C HIS A 268 -0.86 -2.11 -8.73
N ALA A 269 -1.87 -2.23 -7.87
CA ALA A 269 -1.81 -3.01 -6.65
C ALA A 269 -2.96 -4.02 -6.65
N VAL A 270 -2.62 -5.31 -6.52
CA VAL A 270 -3.59 -6.40 -6.38
C VAL A 270 -3.68 -6.84 -4.92
N GLN A 271 -4.81 -7.43 -4.54
CA GLN A 271 -5.02 -7.93 -3.18
C GLN A 271 -3.93 -8.95 -2.83
N GLY A 272 -3.36 -8.82 -1.62
CA GLY A 272 -2.24 -9.63 -1.16
C GLY A 272 -0.86 -9.17 -1.64
N SER A 273 -0.75 -8.11 -2.45
CA SER A 273 0.51 -7.61 -3.03
C SER A 273 1.21 -8.62 -3.95
N GLN A 274 1.48 -8.19 -5.18
CA GLN A 274 2.17 -9.00 -6.18
C GLN A 274 3.70 -8.96 -6.11
N ASN A 275 4.30 -8.15 -5.23
CA ASN A 275 5.76 -7.95 -5.20
C ASN A 275 6.35 -7.56 -3.83
N GLY A 276 5.53 -7.39 -2.78
CA GLY A 276 6.01 -7.00 -1.45
C GLY A 276 6.56 -5.58 -1.34
N ASN A 277 6.33 -4.71 -2.33
CA ASN A 277 6.73 -3.31 -2.28
C ASN A 277 5.58 -2.41 -1.81
N ASP A 278 5.92 -1.26 -1.25
CA ASP A 278 4.98 -0.24 -0.78
C ASP A 278 3.93 0.15 -1.83
N HIS A 279 4.32 0.36 -3.09
CA HIS A 279 3.38 0.69 -4.19
C HIS A 279 2.34 -0.39 -4.51
N SER A 280 2.45 -1.58 -3.92
CA SER A 280 1.51 -2.68 -4.12
C SER A 280 0.49 -2.83 -2.98
N GLY A 281 0.47 -1.89 -2.04
CA GLY A 281 -0.45 -1.90 -0.90
C GLY A 281 -0.19 -3.02 0.10
N THR A 282 1.04 -3.55 0.16
CA THR A 282 1.43 -4.58 1.12
C THR A 282 1.39 -4.04 2.56
N ARG A 283 0.94 -4.88 3.48
CA ARG A 283 0.98 -4.58 4.91
C ARG A 283 2.42 -4.61 5.44
N ASP A 284 3.16 -5.67 5.13
CA ASP A 284 4.44 -5.96 5.77
C ASP A 284 5.55 -6.44 4.84
N GLY A 285 5.34 -6.29 3.54
CA GLY A 285 6.33 -6.59 2.52
C GLY A 285 6.42 -8.06 2.15
N PHE A 286 5.48 -8.89 2.61
CA PHE A 286 5.26 -10.20 2.01
C PHE A 286 4.44 -10.07 0.72
N GLN A 287 4.79 -10.91 -0.25
CA GLN A 287 4.01 -11.17 -1.44
C GLN A 287 3.03 -12.31 -1.11
N GLU A 288 1.74 -12.01 -1.12
CA GLU A 288 0.65 -12.92 -0.76
C GLU A 288 -0.38 -13.01 -1.90
N TRP A 289 -0.15 -12.29 -3.00
CA TRP A 289 -0.96 -12.47 -4.21
C TRP A 289 -0.89 -13.92 -4.71
N GLY A 290 -2.06 -14.55 -4.79
CA GLY A 290 -2.20 -15.96 -5.16
C GLY A 290 -2.32 -16.92 -3.98
N ASP A 291 -2.13 -16.44 -2.73
CA ASP A 291 -2.37 -17.24 -1.53
C ASP A 291 -3.87 -17.52 -1.37
N SER A 292 -4.21 -18.74 -0.95
CA SER A 292 -5.61 -19.15 -0.74
C SER A 292 -6.28 -18.42 0.43
N ASN A 293 -5.48 -17.83 1.33
CA ASN A 293 -5.91 -17.10 2.51
C ASN A 293 -5.07 -15.83 2.64
N ILE A 294 -5.50 -14.75 1.99
CA ILE A 294 -4.92 -13.43 2.20
C ILE A 294 -5.47 -12.92 3.54
N GLN A 295 -4.58 -12.61 4.49
CA GLN A 295 -5.00 -12.06 5.78
C GLN A 295 -5.34 -10.57 5.59
N ASP A 296 -6.54 -10.18 6.01
CA ASP A 296 -7.00 -8.78 6.03
C ASP A 296 -6.30 -7.97 7.15
#